data_AF-A0A3N5S0B2-F1
#
_entry.id   AF-A0A3N5S0B2-F1
#
_cell.length_a   1.000
_cell.length_b   1.000
_cell.length_c   1.000
_cell.angle_alpha   90.00
_cell.angle_beta   90.00
_cell.angle_gamma   90.00
#
_symmetry.space_group_name_H-M   'P 1'
#
loop_
_entity.id
_entity.type
_entity.pdbx_description
1 polymer ?
#
loop_
_entity_poly.entity_id
_entity_poly.type
_entity_poly.pdbx_seq_one_letter_code
_entity_poly.pdbx_strand_id
1 'polypeptide(L)'
;MSQEKKIEFEVDRRFDPVKSRHFLNGVCTVLHCHHYATLYSQLALDAVNFNGADHLVEASEDTFYEVLNSYYLNKGATTAEEKVEIARQYWQAVGMGLIQFTGVGKFEILAEMEYSHLDEGWLKKWGGSKKPVNLFTVGFVAAVAALVNEKPVRSFRVTETKSLVCGDEKSEFKGVAA
;
A
#
# COMPACT_ATOMS: atom_id res chain seq x y z
N MET A 1 19.75 30.00 -9.71
CA MET A 1 19.77 28.74 -8.94
C MET A 1 18.36 28.49 -8.44
N SER A 2 17.58 27.66 -9.14
CA SER A 2 16.30 27.17 -8.63
C SER A 2 16.59 26.22 -7.47
N GLN A 3 16.05 26.48 -6.29
CA GLN A 3 16.05 25.47 -5.23
C GLN A 3 15.15 24.33 -5.69
N GLU A 4 15.70 23.12 -5.86
CA GLU A 4 14.90 21.92 -6.08
C GLU A 4 14.02 21.69 -4.85
N LYS A 5 12.71 21.61 -5.06
CA LYS A 5 11.75 21.29 -3.99
C LYS A 5 11.98 19.83 -3.58
N LYS A 6 12.49 19.61 -2.36
CA LYS A 6 12.62 18.26 -1.80
C LYS A 6 11.22 17.68 -1.56
N ILE A 7 10.93 16.52 -2.16
CA ILE A 7 9.68 15.79 -1.94
C ILE A 7 9.90 14.85 -0.75
N GLU A 8 9.34 15.20 0.40
CA GLU A 8 9.52 14.44 1.64
C GLU A 8 8.17 14.22 2.34
N PHE A 9 7.93 12.98 2.76
CA PHE A 9 6.81 12.63 3.61
C PHE A 9 7.14 13.03 5.05
N GLU A 10 6.40 14.01 5.55
CA GLU A 10 6.52 14.50 6.92
C GLU A 10 5.54 13.75 7.82
N VAL A 11 6.04 13.30 8.96
CA VAL A 11 5.24 12.54 9.92
C VAL A 11 4.94 13.39 11.15
N ASP A 12 3.69 13.82 11.29
CA ASP A 12 3.15 14.32 12.56
C ASP A 12 2.58 13.15 13.37
N ARG A 13 3.19 12.86 14.52
CA ARG A 13 2.78 11.76 15.41
C ARG A 13 2.18 12.33 16.68
N ARG A 14 0.95 11.93 16.99
CA ARG A 14 0.28 12.29 18.24
C ARG A 14 -0.27 11.07 18.96
N PHE A 15 -0.13 11.03 20.28
CA PHE A 15 -0.76 10.03 21.14
C PHE A 15 -1.74 10.72 22.09
N ASP A 16 -3.00 10.25 22.12
CA ASP A 16 -3.99 10.61 23.12
C ASP A 16 -3.98 9.54 24.23
N PRO A 17 -3.39 9.81 25.40
CA PRO A 17 -3.26 8.81 26.45
C PRO A 17 -4.59 8.49 27.13
N VAL A 18 -5.56 9.41 27.13
CA VAL A 18 -6.86 9.22 27.78
C VAL A 18 -7.72 8.25 26.97
N LYS A 19 -7.68 8.38 25.63
CA LYS A 19 -8.42 7.49 24.72
C LYS A 19 -7.59 6.32 24.20
N SER A 20 -6.29 6.27 24.53
CA SER A 20 -5.32 5.31 24.00
C SER A 20 -5.32 5.25 22.47
N ARG A 21 -5.30 6.42 21.82
CA ARG A 21 -5.34 6.54 20.35
C ARG A 21 -4.04 7.11 19.81
N HIS A 22 -3.52 6.48 18.77
CA HIS A 22 -2.41 7.01 17.99
C HIS A 22 -2.94 7.70 16.74
N PHE A 23 -2.30 8.80 16.37
CA PHE A 23 -2.59 9.53 15.15
C PHE A 23 -1.31 9.74 14.35
N LEU A 24 -1.40 9.53 13.04
CA LEU A 24 -0.40 9.90 12.05
C LEU A 24 -1.04 10.90 11.09
N ASN A 25 -0.51 12.11 11.01
CA ASN A 25 -1.01 13.17 10.11
C ASN A 25 -2.53 13.40 10.22
N GLY A 26 -3.04 13.39 11.46
CA GLY A 26 -4.47 13.57 11.76
C GLY A 26 -5.34 12.32 11.60
N VAL A 27 -4.83 11.24 11.01
CA VAL A 27 -5.54 9.96 10.85
C VAL A 27 -5.31 9.08 12.06
N CYS A 28 -6.38 8.54 12.66
CA CYS A 28 -6.25 7.58 13.75
C CYS A 28 -5.71 6.26 13.23
N THR A 29 -4.60 5.77 13.81
CA THR A 29 -3.90 4.57 13.36
C THR A 29 -3.77 3.56 14.49
N VAL A 30 -3.74 2.28 14.13
CA VAL A 30 -3.42 1.19 15.06
C VAL A 30 -2.11 0.56 14.63
N LEU A 31 -1.15 0.49 15.56
CA LEU A 31 0.10 -0.22 15.32
C LEU A 31 -0.15 -1.72 15.53
N HIS A 32 0.18 -2.52 14.51
CA HIS A 32 0.03 -3.96 14.59
C HIS A 32 1.24 -4.70 14.04
N CYS A 33 1.54 -5.87 14.62
CA CYS A 33 2.60 -6.75 14.15
C CYS A 33 2.25 -7.46 12.83
N HIS A 34 3.27 -8.00 12.15
CA HIS A 34 3.10 -8.78 10.92
C HIS A 34 2.13 -9.97 11.10
N HIS A 35 2.06 -10.58 12.29
CA HIS A 35 1.12 -11.68 12.54
C HIS A 35 -0.33 -11.32 12.23
N TYR A 36 -0.75 -10.08 12.48
CA TYR A 36 -2.10 -9.63 12.15
C TYR A 36 -2.30 -9.49 10.66
N ALA A 37 -1.42 -8.76 9.96
CA ALA A 37 -1.52 -8.59 8.52
C ALA A 37 -1.54 -9.96 7.82
N THR A 38 -0.64 -10.85 8.22
CA THR A 38 -0.52 -12.21 7.72
C THR A 38 -1.77 -13.07 8.02
N LEU A 39 -2.31 -13.03 9.24
CA LEU A 39 -3.54 -13.76 9.59
C LEU A 39 -4.78 -13.20 8.89
N TYR A 40 -4.87 -11.89 8.72
CA TYR A 40 -5.99 -11.23 8.07
C TYR A 40 -6.00 -11.52 6.57
N SER A 41 -4.82 -11.53 5.93
CA SER A 41 -4.68 -12.01 4.55
C SER A 41 -5.07 -13.47 4.41
N GLN A 42 -4.61 -14.35 5.30
CA GLN A 42 -5.02 -15.77 5.29
C GLN A 42 -6.54 -15.91 5.42
N LEU A 43 -7.16 -15.20 6.37
CA LEU A 43 -8.62 -15.19 6.55
C LEU A 43 -9.35 -14.74 5.27
N ALA A 44 -8.88 -13.66 4.64
CA ALA A 44 -9.44 -13.15 3.40
C ALA A 44 -9.33 -14.17 2.25
N LEU A 45 -8.19 -14.84 2.13
CA LEU A 45 -7.95 -15.89 1.13
C LEU A 45 -8.81 -17.13 1.37
N ASP A 46 -9.05 -17.51 2.63
CA ASP A 46 -9.87 -18.67 3.00
C ASP A 46 -11.38 -18.38 2.84
N ALA A 47 -11.79 -17.11 2.92
CA ALA A 47 -13.17 -16.66 2.77
C ALA A 47 -13.65 -16.60 1.30
N VAL A 48 -13.36 -17.64 0.51
CA VAL A 48 -13.64 -17.71 -0.94
C VAL A 48 -15.12 -17.48 -1.26
N ASN A 49 -16.02 -18.08 -0.49
CA ASN A 49 -17.47 -17.95 -0.69
C ASN A 49 -18.02 -16.54 -0.44
N PHE A 50 -17.20 -15.65 0.15
CA PHE A 50 -17.55 -14.26 0.46
C PHE A 50 -16.68 -13.27 -0.32
N ASN A 51 -15.94 -13.72 -1.32
CA ASN A 51 -15.00 -12.90 -2.06
C ASN A 51 -14.00 -12.14 -1.15
N GLY A 52 -13.54 -12.79 -0.08
CA GLY A 52 -12.78 -12.13 0.99
C GLY A 52 -11.50 -11.45 0.52
N ALA A 53 -10.80 -12.03 -0.46
CA ALA A 53 -9.59 -11.45 -1.04
C ALA A 53 -9.86 -10.10 -1.70
N ASP A 54 -10.90 -10.02 -2.55
CA ASP A 54 -11.29 -8.77 -3.22
C ASP A 54 -11.75 -7.74 -2.19
N HIS A 55 -12.55 -8.13 -1.19
CA HIS A 55 -12.96 -7.21 -0.12
C HIS A 55 -11.78 -6.64 0.66
N LEU A 56 -10.72 -7.42 0.90
CA LEU A 56 -9.51 -6.92 1.55
C LEU A 56 -8.74 -5.95 0.64
N VAL A 57 -8.61 -6.27 -0.65
CA VAL A 57 -7.98 -5.37 -1.63
C VAL A 57 -8.75 -4.05 -1.72
N GLU A 58 -10.08 -4.14 -1.81
CA GLU A 58 -11.00 -3.01 -1.87
C GLU A 58 -10.91 -2.11 -0.62
N ALA A 59 -10.98 -2.72 0.56
CA ALA A 59 -10.87 -1.99 1.83
C ALA A 59 -9.49 -1.32 1.98
N SER A 60 -8.43 -2.00 1.53
CA SER A 60 -7.07 -1.44 1.51
C SER A 60 -6.99 -0.23 0.57
N GLU A 61 -7.50 -0.36 -0.66
CA GLU A 61 -7.51 0.73 -1.63
C GLU A 61 -8.32 1.93 -1.11
N ASP A 62 -9.53 1.74 -0.56
CA ASP A 62 -10.35 2.83 -0.05
C ASP A 62 -9.62 3.59 1.07
N THR A 63 -9.06 2.83 2.01
CA THR A 63 -8.35 3.38 3.16
C THR A 63 -7.15 4.21 2.71
N PHE A 64 -6.30 3.67 1.86
CA PHE A 64 -5.10 4.38 1.43
C PHE A 64 -5.41 5.50 0.46
N TYR A 65 -6.46 5.38 -0.36
CA TYR A 65 -6.93 6.48 -1.21
C TYR A 65 -7.29 7.69 -0.35
N GLU A 66 -8.14 7.50 0.67
CA GLU A 66 -8.57 8.59 1.56
C GLU A 66 -7.40 9.20 2.33
N VAL A 67 -6.52 8.37 2.90
CA VAL A 67 -5.36 8.82 3.69
C VAL A 67 -4.39 9.63 2.82
N LEU A 68 -4.00 9.08 1.67
CA LEU A 68 -3.05 9.75 0.78
C LEU A 68 -3.66 11.00 0.16
N ASN A 69 -4.91 10.96 -0.30
CA ASN A 69 -5.58 12.13 -0.86
C ASN A 69 -5.64 13.28 0.16
N SER A 70 -6.04 12.98 1.40
CA SER A 70 -6.09 13.97 2.47
C SER A 70 -4.71 14.56 2.74
N TYR A 71 -3.67 13.72 2.75
CA TYR A 71 -2.29 14.18 2.92
C TYR A 71 -1.83 15.08 1.75
N TYR A 72 -2.09 14.66 0.51
CA TYR A 72 -1.73 15.43 -0.69
C TYR A 72 -2.37 16.81 -0.71
N LEU A 73 -3.67 16.89 -0.39
CA LEU A 73 -4.39 18.16 -0.30
C LEU A 73 -3.80 19.06 0.79
N ASN A 74 -3.53 18.51 1.98
CA ASN A 74 -2.96 19.28 3.09
C ASN A 74 -1.53 19.79 2.83
N LYS A 75 -0.72 19.04 2.07
CA LYS A 75 0.67 19.42 1.74
C LYS A 75 0.83 20.09 0.38
N GLY A 76 -0.24 20.21 -0.40
CA GLY A 76 -0.20 20.78 -1.76
C GLY A 76 0.64 19.95 -2.74
N ALA A 77 0.59 18.61 -2.61
CA ALA A 77 1.20 17.71 -3.59
C ALA A 77 0.28 17.58 -4.81
N THR A 78 0.76 18.01 -5.97
CA THR A 78 -0.09 18.16 -7.18
C THR A 78 0.39 17.32 -8.35
N THR A 79 1.70 17.11 -8.50
CA THR A 79 2.22 16.35 -9.64
C THR A 79 2.18 14.84 -9.39
N ALA A 80 2.23 14.07 -10.47
CA ALA A 80 2.30 12.61 -10.41
C ALA A 80 3.54 12.16 -9.63
N GLU A 81 4.69 12.78 -9.89
CA GLU A 81 5.96 12.47 -9.24
C GLU A 81 5.89 12.74 -7.73
N GLU A 82 5.32 13.87 -7.31
CA GLU A 82 5.12 14.19 -5.89
C GLU A 82 4.25 13.16 -5.19
N LYS A 83 3.11 12.80 -5.79
CA LYS A 83 2.16 11.84 -5.22
C LYS A 83 2.80 10.46 -5.06
N VAL A 84 3.46 9.97 -6.10
CA VAL A 84 4.13 8.66 -6.11
C VAL A 84 5.24 8.61 -5.07
N GLU A 85 6.08 9.64 -5.01
CA GLU A 85 7.22 9.67 -4.09
C GLU A 85 6.75 9.77 -2.64
N ILE A 86 5.72 10.57 -2.36
CA ILE A 86 5.09 10.61 -1.03
C ILE A 86 4.46 9.25 -0.67
N ALA A 87 3.77 8.59 -1.60
CA ALA A 87 3.17 7.28 -1.34
C ALA A 87 4.25 6.24 -1.01
N ARG A 88 5.34 6.23 -1.77
CA ARG A 88 6.50 5.37 -1.54
C ARG A 88 7.07 5.57 -0.13
N GLN A 89 7.31 6.82 0.25
CA GLN A 89 7.82 7.15 1.58
C GLN A 89 6.82 6.85 2.69
N TYR A 90 5.53 7.09 2.48
CA TYR A 90 4.47 6.74 3.41
C TYR A 90 4.47 5.24 3.72
N TRP A 91 4.48 4.40 2.67
CA TRP A 91 4.49 2.94 2.80
C TRP A 91 5.67 2.42 3.63
N GLN A 92 6.85 2.99 3.39
CA GLN A 92 8.07 2.70 4.13
C GLN A 92 7.98 3.20 5.57
N ALA A 93 7.45 4.41 5.80
CA ALA A 93 7.31 5.02 7.11
C ALA A 93 6.32 4.27 8.03
N VAL A 94 5.30 3.62 7.46
CA VAL A 94 4.37 2.76 8.20
C VAL A 94 4.86 1.31 8.33
N GLY A 95 6.06 0.99 7.85
CA GLY A 95 6.74 -0.28 8.07
C GLY A 95 6.20 -1.45 7.25
N MET A 96 5.59 -1.18 6.10
CA MET A 96 5.01 -2.25 5.26
C MET A 96 6.02 -2.89 4.28
N GLY A 97 7.20 -2.29 4.14
CA GLY A 97 8.30 -2.80 3.32
C GLY A 97 8.87 -1.74 2.38
N LEU A 98 9.79 -2.14 1.52
CA LEU A 98 10.50 -1.25 0.59
C LEU A 98 9.85 -1.31 -0.80
N ILE A 99 8.76 -0.56 -0.98
CA ILE A 99 8.12 -0.41 -2.29
C ILE A 99 8.87 0.60 -3.17
N GLN A 100 8.92 0.30 -4.46
CA GLN A 100 9.39 1.19 -5.53
C GLN A 100 8.37 1.20 -6.65
N PHE A 101 8.03 2.38 -7.17
CA PHE A 101 7.20 2.51 -8.36
C PHE A 101 8.11 2.64 -9.58
N THR A 102 8.17 1.61 -10.40
CA THR A 102 9.09 1.51 -11.54
C THR A 102 8.48 1.99 -12.85
N GLY A 103 7.16 2.19 -12.89
CA GLY A 103 6.44 2.76 -14.01
C GLY A 103 5.12 3.33 -13.58
N VAL A 104 4.83 4.58 -13.94
CA VAL A 104 3.56 5.24 -13.63
C VAL A 104 3.08 5.94 -14.87
N GLY A 105 1.99 5.45 -15.44
CA GLY A 105 1.41 5.95 -16.68
C GLY A 105 -0.10 6.13 -16.56
N LYS A 106 -0.68 6.68 -17.63
CA LYS A 106 -2.12 6.97 -17.71
C LYS A 106 -3.01 5.73 -17.58
N PHE A 107 -2.51 4.59 -18.02
CA PHE A 107 -3.27 3.33 -18.13
C PHE A 107 -2.61 2.16 -17.40
N GLU A 108 -1.44 2.38 -16.81
CA GLU A 108 -0.65 1.32 -16.17
C GLU A 108 0.12 1.87 -14.98
N ILE A 109 0.27 1.06 -13.94
CA ILE A 109 1.22 1.27 -12.85
C ILE A 109 2.03 -0.01 -12.62
N LEU A 110 3.31 0.15 -12.35
CA LEU A 110 4.24 -0.91 -12.02
C LEU A 110 4.91 -0.57 -10.69
N ALA A 111 4.92 -1.53 -9.77
CA ALA A 111 5.63 -1.42 -8.52
C ALA A 111 6.35 -2.73 -8.18
N GLU A 112 7.40 -2.64 -7.39
CA GLU A 112 8.15 -3.79 -6.91
C GLU A 112 8.55 -3.64 -5.44
N MET A 113 8.76 -4.78 -4.78
CA MET A 113 9.19 -4.85 -3.38
C MET A 113 10.25 -5.93 -3.20
N GLU A 114 11.43 -5.53 -2.73
CA GLU A 114 12.48 -6.47 -2.29
C GLU A 114 12.22 -6.99 -0.88
N TYR A 115 11.60 -6.17 -0.03
CA TYR A 115 11.24 -6.52 1.34
C TYR A 115 9.78 -6.19 1.58
N SER A 116 9.00 -7.17 2.05
CA SER A 116 7.60 -7.00 2.41
C SER A 116 7.34 -7.52 3.82
N HIS A 117 6.78 -6.66 4.67
CA HIS A 117 6.39 -7.01 6.04
C HIS A 117 5.39 -8.19 6.08
N LEU A 118 4.52 -8.26 5.08
CA LEU A 118 3.52 -9.29 4.96
C LEU A 118 4.12 -10.62 4.49
N ASP A 119 4.92 -10.59 3.42
CA ASP A 119 5.55 -11.81 2.88
C ASP A 119 6.51 -12.42 3.89
N GLU A 120 7.31 -11.61 4.59
CA GLU A 120 8.17 -12.09 5.66
C GLU A 120 7.37 -12.74 6.80
N GLY A 121 6.26 -12.11 7.20
CA GLY A 121 5.38 -12.67 8.22
C GLY A 121 4.77 -14.00 7.80
N TRP A 122 4.40 -14.12 6.52
CA TRP A 122 3.87 -15.35 5.93
C TRP A 122 4.92 -16.45 5.88
N LEU A 123 6.10 -16.17 5.32
CA LEU A 123 7.23 -17.11 5.22
C LEU A 123 7.63 -17.66 6.59
N LYS A 124 7.73 -16.80 7.61
CA LYS A 124 8.07 -17.21 8.98
C LYS A 124 7.01 -18.12 9.60
N LYS A 125 5.75 -18.00 9.17
CA LYS A 125 4.62 -18.71 9.78
C LYS A 125 4.26 -20.02 9.07
N TRP A 126 4.26 -20.02 7.75
CA TRP A 126 3.79 -21.14 6.94
C TRP A 126 4.77 -21.58 5.85
N GLY A 127 5.91 -20.90 5.71
CA GLY A 127 6.81 -21.10 4.57
C GLY A 127 6.23 -20.51 3.29
N GLY A 128 6.55 -21.12 2.15
CA GLY A 128 6.08 -20.64 0.85
C GLY A 128 4.58 -20.80 0.62
N SER A 129 4.08 -20.14 -0.41
CA SER A 129 2.71 -20.23 -0.91
C SER A 129 2.70 -20.57 -2.41
N LYS A 130 1.61 -21.16 -2.88
CA LYS A 130 1.39 -21.39 -4.32
C LYS A 130 0.82 -20.16 -5.03
N LYS A 131 0.37 -19.16 -4.27
CA LYS A 131 -0.27 -17.95 -4.77
C LYS A 131 0.24 -16.73 -4.00
N PRO A 132 0.29 -15.56 -4.63
CA PRO A 132 0.62 -14.32 -3.93
C PRO A 132 -0.40 -14.04 -2.80
N VAL A 133 0.06 -13.37 -1.74
CA VAL A 133 -0.73 -13.15 -0.51
C VAL A 133 -0.79 -11.68 -0.09
N ASN A 134 -0.18 -10.79 -0.86
CA ASN A 134 0.08 -9.40 -0.51
C ASN A 134 -1.11 -8.47 -0.83
N LEU A 135 -2.31 -8.87 -0.39
CA LEU A 135 -3.59 -8.22 -0.71
C LEU A 135 -3.65 -6.74 -0.27
N PHE A 136 -3.02 -6.40 0.86
CA PHE A 136 -2.89 -5.00 1.30
C PHE A 136 -2.12 -4.16 0.27
N THR A 137 -0.98 -4.67 -0.21
CA THR A 137 -0.12 -3.98 -1.17
C THR A 137 -0.83 -3.81 -2.51
N VAL A 138 -1.58 -4.82 -2.96
CA VAL A 138 -2.41 -4.73 -4.17
C VAL A 138 -3.37 -3.55 -4.09
N GLY A 139 -4.12 -3.41 -2.98
CA GLY A 139 -5.03 -2.28 -2.78
C GLY A 139 -4.31 -0.93 -2.67
N PHE A 140 -3.15 -0.89 -2.01
CA PHE A 140 -2.33 0.32 -1.91
C PHE A 140 -1.86 0.81 -3.29
N VAL A 141 -1.32 -0.10 -4.13
CA VAL A 141 -0.87 0.24 -5.49
C VAL A 141 -2.05 0.72 -6.34
N ALA A 142 -3.25 0.14 -6.16
CA ALA A 142 -4.46 0.58 -6.85
C ALA A 142 -4.85 2.01 -6.46
N ALA A 143 -4.80 2.33 -5.15
CA ALA A 143 -5.05 3.67 -4.65
C ALA A 143 -4.07 4.70 -5.23
N VAL A 144 -2.77 4.39 -5.27
CA VAL A 144 -1.76 5.27 -5.85
C VAL A 144 -2.02 5.50 -7.33
N ALA A 145 -2.33 4.45 -8.09
CA ALA A 145 -2.67 4.57 -9.51
C ALA A 145 -3.87 5.48 -9.74
N ALA A 146 -4.93 5.32 -8.94
CA ALA A 146 -6.12 6.16 -9.00
C ALA A 146 -5.81 7.63 -8.67
N LEU A 147 -5.04 7.90 -7.61
CA LEU A 147 -4.70 9.25 -7.15
C LEU A 147 -3.80 10.03 -8.12
N VAL A 148 -2.82 9.33 -8.71
CA VAL A 148 -1.92 9.92 -9.70
C VAL A 148 -2.68 10.29 -10.97
N ASN A 149 -3.65 9.48 -11.36
CA ASN A 149 -4.44 9.68 -12.58
C ASN A 149 -5.74 10.47 -12.36
N GLU A 150 -5.96 10.99 -11.16
CA GLU A 150 -7.16 11.75 -10.78
C GLU A 150 -8.46 10.98 -11.09
N LYS A 151 -8.44 9.69 -10.73
CA LYS A 151 -9.55 8.77 -10.90
C LYS A 151 -10.13 8.35 -9.54
N PRO A 152 -11.40 7.93 -9.50
CA PRO A 152 -11.94 7.28 -8.30
C PRO A 152 -11.26 5.93 -8.05
N VAL A 153 -11.42 5.40 -6.84
CA VAL A 153 -11.08 4.01 -6.52
C VAL A 153 -11.71 3.04 -7.52
N ARG A 154 -11.10 1.87 -7.70
CA ARG A 154 -11.49 0.80 -8.65
C ARG A 154 -11.30 1.17 -10.12
N SER A 155 -10.63 2.27 -10.41
CA SER A 155 -10.26 2.63 -11.80
C SER A 155 -9.06 1.85 -12.32
N PHE A 156 -8.33 1.15 -11.44
CA PHE A 156 -7.19 0.31 -11.79
C PHE A 156 -7.34 -1.06 -11.15
N ARG A 157 -7.16 -2.11 -11.94
CA ARG A 157 -7.07 -3.49 -11.45
C ARG A 157 -5.60 -3.85 -11.28
N VAL A 158 -5.19 -4.12 -10.04
CA VAL A 158 -3.82 -4.50 -9.70
C VAL A 158 -3.73 -6.00 -9.42
N THR A 159 -2.64 -6.60 -9.88
CA THR A 159 -2.26 -7.99 -9.57
C THR A 159 -0.80 -8.05 -9.16
N GLU A 160 -0.49 -8.87 -8.15
CA GLU A 160 0.88 -9.28 -7.84
C GLU A 160 1.30 -10.38 -8.82
N THR A 161 2.20 -10.07 -9.75
CA THR A 161 2.62 -10.94 -10.86
C THR A 161 3.81 -11.83 -10.52
N LYS A 162 4.62 -11.43 -9.54
CA LYS A 162 5.68 -12.21 -8.90
C LYS A 162 5.61 -11.97 -7.41
N SER A 163 6.02 -12.94 -6.60
CA SER A 163 5.85 -12.85 -5.15
C SER A 163 6.96 -13.56 -4.38
N LEU A 164 7.49 -12.89 -3.36
CA LEU A 164 8.47 -13.45 -2.43
C LEU A 164 7.98 -14.76 -1.80
N VAL A 165 6.70 -14.83 -1.41
CA VAL A 165 6.14 -16.07 -0.82
C VAL A 165 6.03 -17.21 -1.84
N CYS A 166 6.00 -16.90 -3.14
CA CYS A 166 5.98 -17.89 -4.21
C CYS A 166 7.39 -18.36 -4.63
N GLY A 167 8.44 -17.80 -4.01
CA GLY A 167 9.84 -18.15 -4.30
C GLY A 167 10.51 -17.25 -5.33
N ASP A 168 9.87 -16.16 -5.77
CA ASP A 168 10.52 -15.14 -6.60
C ASP A 168 11.51 -14.30 -5.77
N GLU A 169 12.49 -13.67 -6.44
CA GLU A 169 13.48 -12.81 -5.79
C GLU A 169 12.89 -11.49 -5.26
N LYS A 170 11.78 -11.03 -5.84
CA LYS A 170 11.06 -9.82 -5.45
C LYS A 170 9.58 -9.96 -5.78
N SER A 171 8.75 -9.23 -5.06
CA SER A 171 7.33 -9.10 -5.39
C SER A 171 7.15 -8.01 -6.44
N GLU A 172 6.40 -8.29 -7.51
CA GLU A 172 6.10 -7.35 -8.60
C GLU A 172 4.59 -7.16 -8.71
N PHE A 173 4.16 -5.90 -8.84
CA PHE A 173 2.76 -5.50 -8.92
C PHE A 173 2.52 -4.78 -10.23
N LYS A 174 1.47 -5.17 -10.94
CA LYS A 174 1.03 -4.54 -12.18
C LYS A 174 -0.42 -4.14 -12.06
N GLY A 175 -0.69 -2.85 -12.24
CA GLY A 175 -2.02 -2.28 -12.36
C GLY A 175 -2.32 -1.86 -13.78
N VAL A 176 -3.52 -2.15 -14.27
CA VAL A 176 -4.03 -1.67 -15.56
C VAL A 176 -5.35 -0.95 -15.35
N ALA A 177 -5.62 0.08 -16.14
CA ALA A 177 -6.93 0.75 -16.11
C ALA A 177 -8.05 -0.27 -16.36
N ALA A 178 -9.08 -0.22 -15.52
CA ALA A 178 -10.23 -1.11 -15.57
C ALA A 178 -11.26 -0.69 -16.63
#